data_AF-A0A1I7Z2N2-F1
#
_entry.id   AF-A0A1I7Z2N2-F1
#
_cell.length_a   1.000
_cell.length_b   1.000
_cell.length_c   1.000
_cell.angle_alpha   90.00
_cell.angle_beta   90.00
_cell.angle_gamma   90.00
#
_symmetry.space_group_name_H-M   'P 1'
#
loop_
_entity.id
_entity.type
_entity.pdbx_description
1 polymer ?
#
loop_
_entity_poly.entity_id
_entity_poly.type
_entity_poly.pdbx_seq_one_letter_code
_entity_poly.pdbx_strand_id
1 'polypeptide(L)'
;MSSHVPLILALCLVSVFSLPIPNTGEAKEIFDFLPEEAKNFYSSLTDQDIAILKELGPQLKGKDCAAACEIIKTKSEDLANRIKTLHETLLAKINAMSDIPKNFLLNAVNQLQNGGVDMGSNVKALVDILQAAKALPQAAKDEIYNGFPSLKNFLENFLPEEAKNFYSSLTDQDIAILKELGPQLKGKDCAAACEIIKTKSEDLANRIKTLHETLLAKINAMSDIPKNFLLNAVNQLQNGGVDMGSNVKALVDILQAAKALPQAAKDEIYNGFPSLKNFLESEKVQHFIDQNKNKSPEEIANLLKSKIQH
;
A
#
# COMPACT_ATOMS: atom_id res chain seq x y z
N MET A 1 -20.42 -27.10 8.06
CA MET A 1 -19.48 -27.41 6.95
C MET A 1 -18.98 -26.08 6.44
N SER A 2 -17.75 -25.76 6.83
CA SER A 2 -17.23 -24.39 6.90
C SER A 2 -16.98 -23.81 5.52
N SER A 3 -17.59 -22.65 5.30
CA SER A 3 -17.37 -21.78 4.13
C SER A 3 -15.96 -21.21 4.22
N HIS A 4 -14.99 -21.90 3.63
CA HIS A 4 -13.59 -21.56 3.71
C HIS A 4 -13.12 -20.81 2.45
N VAL A 5 -13.06 -19.49 2.64
CA VAL A 5 -11.98 -18.58 2.24
C VAL A 5 -11.86 -18.25 0.74
N PRO A 6 -12.37 -17.07 0.30
CA PRO A 6 -12.10 -16.48 -1.03
C PRO A 6 -10.64 -15.98 -1.21
N LEU A 7 -9.67 -16.73 -0.68
CA LEU A 7 -8.30 -16.36 -0.29
C LEU A 7 -7.50 -15.47 -1.26
N ILE A 8 -7.71 -15.55 -2.57
CA ILE A 8 -6.72 -15.03 -3.52
C ILE A 8 -7.32 -14.04 -4.52
N LEU A 9 -8.64 -13.89 -4.54
CA LEU A 9 -9.28 -12.84 -5.32
C LEU A 9 -8.99 -11.44 -4.79
N ALA A 10 -8.66 -11.22 -3.51
CA ALA A 10 -8.22 -9.88 -3.11
C ALA A 10 -6.77 -9.61 -3.49
N LEU A 11 -5.83 -10.52 -3.20
CA LEU A 11 -4.44 -10.35 -3.63
C LEU A 11 -4.28 -10.30 -5.16
N CYS A 12 -5.26 -10.83 -5.91
CA CYS A 12 -5.27 -10.77 -7.37
C CYS A 12 -6.25 -9.73 -7.98
N LEU A 13 -7.26 -9.25 -7.24
CA LEU A 13 -8.35 -8.43 -7.80
C LEU A 13 -8.73 -7.18 -7.01
N VAL A 14 -8.10 -6.82 -5.87
CA VAL A 14 -8.14 -5.40 -5.47
C VAL A 14 -7.26 -4.60 -6.44
N SER A 15 -7.88 -4.15 -7.53
CA SER A 15 -7.51 -3.04 -8.42
C SER A 15 -6.57 -3.23 -9.64
N VAL A 16 -6.39 -4.44 -10.20
CA VAL A 16 -5.52 -4.62 -11.41
C VAL A 16 -6.25 -4.97 -12.71
N PHE A 17 -7.58 -4.99 -12.75
CA PHE A 17 -8.31 -5.30 -13.99
C PHE A 17 -8.42 -4.12 -14.95
N SER A 18 -7.28 -3.76 -15.54
CA SER A 18 -7.13 -3.10 -16.86
C SER A 18 -5.70 -2.61 -17.11
N LEU A 19 -4.75 -2.88 -16.21
CA LEU A 19 -3.39 -2.39 -16.35
C LEU A 19 -2.48 -3.45 -17.01
N PRO A 20 -1.66 -3.09 -18.02
CA PRO A 20 -0.50 -3.91 -18.37
C PRO A 20 0.31 -4.17 -17.09
N ILE A 21 1.03 -5.31 -17.01
CA ILE A 21 1.94 -5.65 -15.89
C ILE A 21 2.55 -4.36 -15.37
N PRO A 22 2.32 -3.97 -14.10
CA PRO A 22 2.77 -2.67 -13.62
C PRO A 22 4.29 -2.60 -13.70
N ASN A 23 4.77 -1.97 -14.76
CA ASN A 23 6.17 -1.67 -14.96
C ASN A 23 6.55 -0.38 -14.19
N THR A 24 5.54 0.37 -13.69
CA THR A 24 5.68 1.61 -12.91
C THR A 24 4.48 1.98 -12.04
N GLY A 25 4.69 2.92 -11.12
CA GLY A 25 3.66 3.59 -10.32
C GLY A 25 3.20 2.80 -9.09
N GLU A 26 2.17 3.30 -8.40
CA GLU A 26 1.56 2.70 -7.19
C GLU A 26 1.14 1.23 -7.41
N ALA A 27 0.69 0.90 -8.62
CA ALA A 27 0.34 -0.47 -9.00
C ALA A 27 1.55 -1.42 -9.02
N LYS A 28 2.77 -0.92 -9.26
CA LYS A 28 4.00 -1.72 -9.18
C LYS A 28 4.45 -1.93 -7.74
N GLU A 29 4.28 -0.95 -6.87
CA GLU A 29 4.61 -1.10 -5.45
C GLU A 29 3.73 -2.18 -4.82
N ILE A 30 2.41 -2.15 -5.09
CA ILE A 30 1.50 -3.23 -4.69
C ILE A 30 1.92 -4.56 -5.31
N PHE A 31 2.28 -4.59 -6.60
CA PHE A 31 2.80 -5.78 -7.29
C PHE A 31 4.07 -6.35 -6.65
N ASP A 32 4.95 -5.50 -6.12
CA ASP A 32 6.23 -5.92 -5.54
C ASP A 32 6.11 -6.54 -4.15
N PHE A 33 5.06 -6.17 -3.43
CA PHE A 33 4.69 -6.81 -2.17
C PHE A 33 4.00 -8.17 -2.39
N LEU A 34 3.56 -8.46 -3.61
CA LEU A 34 2.98 -9.76 -3.93
C LEU A 34 4.01 -10.89 -3.77
N PRO A 35 3.55 -12.08 -3.36
CA PRO A 35 4.32 -13.32 -3.48
C PRO A 35 4.79 -13.55 -4.93
N GLU A 36 5.91 -14.26 -5.07
CA GLU A 36 6.52 -14.52 -6.39
C GLU A 36 5.57 -15.25 -7.34
N GLU A 37 4.72 -16.14 -6.82
CA GLU A 37 3.70 -16.83 -7.59
C GLU A 37 2.71 -15.87 -8.24
N ALA A 38 2.26 -14.87 -7.46
CA ALA A 38 1.34 -13.87 -7.97
C ALA A 38 2.03 -12.97 -8.99
N LYS A 39 3.29 -12.58 -8.76
CA LYS A 39 4.10 -11.82 -9.73
C LYS A 39 4.25 -12.58 -11.05
N ASN A 40 4.55 -13.87 -10.98
CA ASN A 40 4.69 -14.73 -12.15
C ASN A 40 3.37 -14.88 -12.91
N PHE A 41 2.27 -15.08 -12.19
CA PHE A 41 0.94 -15.12 -12.80
C PHE A 41 0.61 -13.83 -13.55
N TYR A 42 0.74 -12.68 -12.89
CA TYR A 42 0.52 -11.39 -13.53
C TYR A 42 1.45 -11.18 -14.73
N SER A 43 2.72 -11.58 -14.62
CA SER A 43 3.69 -11.49 -15.71
C SER A 43 3.37 -12.38 -16.91
N SER A 44 2.53 -13.41 -16.70
CA SER A 44 2.07 -14.32 -17.76
C SER A 44 0.78 -13.86 -18.45
N LEU A 45 0.12 -12.81 -17.95
CA LEU A 45 -1.13 -12.32 -18.53
C LEU A 45 -0.86 -11.67 -19.89
N THR A 46 -1.65 -12.09 -20.88
CA THR A 46 -1.69 -11.47 -22.20
C THR A 46 -2.67 -10.30 -22.23
N ASP A 47 -2.58 -9.44 -23.26
CA ASP A 47 -3.57 -8.38 -23.48
C ASP A 47 -5.00 -8.93 -23.59
N GLN A 48 -5.15 -10.14 -24.16
CA GLN A 48 -6.43 -10.84 -24.25
C GLN A 48 -6.93 -11.28 -22.86
N ASP A 49 -6.06 -11.79 -22.01
CA ASP A 49 -6.43 -12.17 -20.64
C ASP A 49 -6.90 -10.95 -19.85
N ILE A 50 -6.18 -9.83 -19.96
CA ILE A 50 -6.54 -8.56 -19.32
C ILE A 50 -7.91 -8.08 -19.81
N ALA A 51 -8.16 -8.15 -21.12
CA ALA A 51 -9.45 -7.76 -21.69
C ALA A 51 -10.61 -8.63 -21.18
N ILE A 52 -10.41 -9.95 -21.07
CA ILE A 52 -11.41 -10.89 -20.51
C ILE A 52 -11.72 -10.55 -19.06
N LEU A 53 -10.69 -10.36 -18.24
CA LEU A 53 -10.87 -10.07 -16.82
C LEU A 53 -11.57 -8.72 -16.57
N LYS A 54 -11.25 -7.73 -17.40
CA LYS A 54 -11.93 -6.43 -17.39
C LYS A 54 -13.40 -6.54 -17.78
N GLU A 55 -13.71 -7.28 -18.84
CA GLU A 55 -15.10 -7.53 -19.27
C GLU A 55 -15.91 -8.21 -18.15
N LEU A 56 -15.31 -9.21 -17.50
CA LEU A 56 -15.98 -10.01 -16.48
C LEU A 56 -15.95 -9.36 -15.09
N GLY A 57 -15.12 -8.35 -14.85
CA GLY A 57 -14.89 -7.71 -13.54
C GLY A 57 -16.16 -7.42 -12.72
N PRO A 58 -17.22 -6.80 -13.29
CA PRO A 58 -18.48 -6.59 -12.58
C PRO A 58 -19.17 -7.87 -12.09
N GLN A 59 -19.03 -8.97 -12.82
CA GLN A 59 -19.61 -10.28 -12.51
C GLN A 59 -18.77 -11.06 -11.48
N LEU A 60 -17.47 -10.78 -11.43
CA LEU A 60 -16.53 -11.38 -10.47
C LEU A 60 -16.64 -10.75 -9.08
N LYS A 61 -17.21 -9.55 -8.96
CA LYS A 61 -17.31 -8.83 -7.69
C LYS A 61 -18.08 -9.63 -6.64
N GLY A 62 -17.45 -9.85 -5.48
CA GLY A 62 -18.03 -10.59 -4.36
C GLY A 62 -18.17 -12.10 -4.58
N LYS A 63 -17.57 -12.65 -5.64
CA LYS A 63 -17.49 -14.09 -5.87
C LYS A 63 -16.24 -14.67 -5.20
N ASP A 64 -16.35 -15.92 -4.75
CA ASP A 64 -15.17 -16.69 -4.36
C ASP A 64 -14.39 -17.19 -5.58
N CYS A 65 -13.22 -17.79 -5.34
CA CYS A 65 -12.35 -18.24 -6.42
C CYS A 65 -13.00 -19.32 -7.31
N ALA A 66 -13.79 -20.22 -6.73
CA ALA A 66 -14.43 -21.28 -7.50
C ALA A 66 -15.49 -20.68 -8.45
N ALA A 67 -16.38 -19.84 -7.93
CA ALA A 67 -17.39 -19.15 -8.73
C ALA A 67 -16.77 -18.21 -9.77
N ALA A 68 -15.68 -17.50 -9.41
CA ALA A 68 -14.96 -16.64 -10.35
C ALA A 68 -14.30 -17.45 -11.49
N CYS A 69 -13.70 -18.60 -11.20
CA CYS A 69 -13.11 -19.47 -12.21
C CYS A 69 -14.17 -20.00 -13.18
N GLU A 70 -15.35 -20.40 -12.70
CA GLU A 70 -16.45 -20.83 -13.57
C GLU A 70 -16.92 -19.71 -14.50
N ILE A 71 -17.00 -18.47 -14.02
CA ILE A 71 -17.34 -17.30 -14.84
C ILE A 71 -16.26 -17.06 -15.91
N ILE A 72 -14.98 -17.08 -15.53
CA ILE A 72 -13.86 -16.83 -16.46
C ILE A 72 -13.74 -17.93 -17.50
N LYS A 73 -14.03 -19.19 -17.11
CA LYS A 73 -14.00 -20.36 -18.00
C LYS A 73 -14.94 -20.23 -19.19
N THR A 74 -16.01 -19.43 -19.09
CA THR A 74 -16.91 -19.12 -20.22
C THR A 74 -16.23 -18.34 -21.36
N LYS A 75 -15.11 -17.66 -21.07
CA LYS A 75 -14.35 -16.84 -22.02
C LYS A 75 -12.94 -17.37 -22.27
N SER A 76 -12.29 -17.95 -21.26
CA SER A 76 -10.97 -18.57 -21.38
C SER A 76 -10.78 -19.63 -20.30
N GLU A 77 -10.82 -20.90 -20.71
CA GLU A 77 -10.51 -22.04 -19.84
C GLU A 77 -9.05 -22.03 -19.37
N ASP A 78 -8.12 -21.62 -20.24
CA ASP A 78 -6.70 -21.48 -19.88
C ASP A 78 -6.50 -20.46 -18.76
N LEU A 79 -7.10 -19.27 -18.88
CA LEU A 79 -6.99 -18.23 -17.87
C LEU A 79 -7.62 -18.64 -16.54
N ALA A 80 -8.79 -19.29 -16.58
CA ALA A 80 -9.44 -19.84 -15.39
C ALA A 80 -8.54 -20.88 -14.69
N ASN A 81 -7.89 -21.76 -15.46
CA ASN A 81 -6.96 -22.74 -14.92
C ASN A 81 -5.71 -22.10 -14.31
N ARG A 82 -5.10 -21.10 -14.97
CA ARG A 82 -3.94 -20.37 -14.41
C ARG A 82 -4.28 -19.66 -13.10
N ILE A 83 -5.47 -19.04 -13.01
CA ILE A 83 -5.97 -18.41 -11.78
C ILE A 83 -6.17 -19.45 -10.68
N LYS A 84 -6.79 -20.59 -11.02
CA LYS A 84 -6.98 -21.69 -10.07
C LYS A 84 -5.66 -22.25 -9.56
N THR A 85 -4.68 -22.45 -10.43
CA THR A 85 -3.34 -22.92 -10.05
C THR A 85 -2.64 -21.93 -9.12
N LEU A 86 -2.70 -20.63 -9.41
CA LEU A 86 -2.18 -19.61 -8.49
C LEU A 86 -2.88 -19.70 -7.13
N HIS A 87 -4.22 -19.84 -7.13
CA HIS A 87 -5.01 -19.96 -5.93
C HIS A 87 -4.54 -21.14 -5.06
N GLU A 88 -4.51 -22.33 -5.65
CA GLU A 88 -4.15 -23.57 -4.97
C GLU A 88 -2.71 -23.54 -4.47
N THR A 89 -1.78 -22.94 -5.21
CA THR A 89 -0.37 -22.85 -4.81
C THR A 89 -0.17 -22.00 -3.56
N LEU A 90 -0.74 -20.79 -3.53
CA LEU A 90 -0.63 -19.91 -2.38
C LEU A 90 -1.40 -20.47 -1.16
N LEU A 91 -2.58 -21.06 -1.37
CA LEU A 91 -3.35 -21.70 -0.31
C LEU A 91 -2.59 -22.91 0.26
N ALA A 92 -1.96 -23.73 -0.57
CA ALA A 92 -1.14 -24.85 -0.12
C ALA A 92 0.04 -24.37 0.73
N LYS A 93 0.73 -23.30 0.33
CA LYS A 93 1.78 -22.66 1.14
C LYS A 93 1.27 -22.21 2.51
N ILE A 94 0.11 -21.55 2.56
CA ILE A 94 -0.50 -21.11 3.83
C ILE A 94 -0.92 -22.31 4.68
N ASN A 95 -1.49 -23.35 4.07
CA ASN A 95 -1.96 -24.54 4.77
C ASN A 95 -0.83 -25.42 5.29
N ALA A 96 0.37 -25.33 4.69
CA ALA A 96 1.56 -26.01 5.16
C ALA A 96 2.20 -25.34 6.39
N MET A 97 1.79 -24.13 6.73
CA MET A 97 2.28 -23.42 7.91
C MET A 97 1.61 -23.91 9.19
N SER A 98 2.27 -23.67 10.33
CA SER A 98 1.69 -23.85 11.66
C SER A 98 0.46 -22.96 11.89
N ASP A 99 -0.39 -23.33 12.86
CA ASP A 99 -1.72 -22.73 13.04
C ASP A 99 -1.70 -21.21 13.23
N ILE A 100 -0.70 -20.68 13.94
CA ILE A 100 -0.58 -19.24 14.24
C ILE A 100 -0.34 -18.42 12.96
N PRO A 101 0.76 -18.62 12.20
CA PRO A 101 1.01 -17.89 10.96
C PRO A 101 -0.04 -18.15 9.89
N LYS A 102 -0.57 -19.38 9.80
CA LYS A 102 -1.68 -19.71 8.93
C LYS A 102 -2.90 -18.84 9.21
N ASN A 103 -3.39 -18.83 10.44
CA ASN A 103 -4.58 -18.06 10.82
C ASN A 103 -4.37 -16.56 10.61
N PHE A 104 -3.18 -16.04 10.91
CA PHE A 104 -2.85 -14.65 10.62
C PHE A 104 -2.98 -14.32 9.13
N LEU A 105 -2.37 -15.11 8.24
CA LEU A 105 -2.43 -14.85 6.80
C LEU A 105 -3.85 -14.98 6.24
N LEU A 106 -4.62 -15.98 6.68
CA LEU A 106 -6.03 -16.12 6.30
C LEU A 106 -6.87 -14.90 6.71
N ASN A 107 -6.63 -14.37 7.92
CA ASN A 107 -7.34 -13.19 8.43
C ASN A 107 -6.93 -11.90 7.73
N ALA A 108 -5.62 -11.67 7.54
CA ALA A 108 -5.09 -10.50 6.85
C ALA A 108 -5.63 -10.43 5.41
N VAL A 109 -5.64 -11.57 4.73
CA VAL A 109 -6.29 -11.71 3.42
C VAL A 109 -7.77 -11.32 3.53
N ASN A 110 -8.53 -11.93 4.44
CA ASN A 110 -9.96 -11.66 4.59
C ASN A 110 -10.26 -10.17 4.82
N GLN A 111 -9.43 -9.48 5.60
CA GLN A 111 -9.56 -8.03 5.85
C GLN A 111 -9.29 -7.20 4.60
N LEU A 112 -8.28 -7.56 3.79
CA LEU A 112 -8.02 -6.89 2.51
C LEU A 112 -9.14 -7.12 1.49
N GLN A 113 -9.81 -8.29 1.50
CA GLN A 113 -10.91 -8.57 0.55
C GLN A 113 -12.18 -7.82 0.88
N ASN A 114 -12.46 -7.66 2.17
CA ASN A 114 -13.65 -6.99 2.66
C ASN A 114 -13.41 -5.50 2.97
N GLY A 115 -12.19 -5.01 2.75
CA GLY A 115 -11.87 -3.59 2.80
C GLY A 115 -12.74 -2.82 1.81
N GLY A 116 -13.54 -1.90 2.32
CA GLY A 116 -14.35 -1.02 1.48
C GLY A 116 -13.51 -0.17 0.52
N VAL A 117 -14.13 0.37 -0.52
CA VAL A 117 -13.45 1.26 -1.50
C VAL A 117 -13.08 2.63 -0.96
N ASP A 118 -13.45 2.93 0.30
CA ASP A 118 -13.15 4.21 0.94
C ASP A 118 -11.88 4.15 1.80
N MET A 119 -11.18 5.29 1.86
CA MET A 119 -9.90 5.44 2.56
C MET A 119 -9.97 5.00 4.03
N GLY A 120 -11.09 5.23 4.72
CA GLY A 120 -11.27 4.85 6.11
C GLY A 120 -11.29 3.33 6.32
N SER A 121 -11.95 2.60 5.42
CA SER A 121 -11.96 1.13 5.45
C SER A 121 -10.60 0.51 5.12
N ASN A 122 -9.84 1.12 4.21
CA ASN A 122 -8.48 0.67 3.90
C ASN A 122 -7.49 0.93 5.05
N VAL A 123 -7.61 2.09 5.71
CA VAL A 123 -6.82 2.40 6.92
C VAL A 123 -7.15 1.40 8.03
N LYS A 124 -8.43 1.06 8.23
CA LYS A 124 -8.84 0.05 9.21
C LYS A 124 -8.20 -1.31 8.95
N ALA A 125 -8.29 -1.80 7.71
CA ALA A 125 -7.70 -3.08 7.33
C ALA A 125 -6.18 -3.08 7.56
N LEU A 126 -5.49 -2.00 7.20
CA LEU A 126 -4.05 -1.88 7.44
C LEU A 126 -3.71 -1.87 8.94
N VAL A 127 -4.46 -1.12 9.76
CA VAL A 127 -4.27 -1.08 11.22
C VAL A 127 -4.43 -2.46 11.82
N ASP A 128 -5.50 -3.19 11.46
CA ASP A 128 -5.78 -4.51 12.00
C ASP A 128 -4.67 -5.52 11.64
N ILE A 129 -4.17 -5.46 10.40
CA ILE A 129 -3.06 -6.30 9.94
C ILE A 129 -1.78 -5.98 10.71
N LEU A 130 -1.45 -4.69 10.89
CA LEU A 130 -0.26 -4.27 11.62
C LEU A 130 -0.32 -4.66 13.10
N GLN A 131 -1.48 -4.49 13.74
CA GLN A 131 -1.70 -4.91 15.13
C GLN A 131 -1.55 -6.43 15.29
N ALA A 132 -2.20 -7.20 14.41
CA ALA A 132 -2.09 -8.65 14.41
C ALA A 132 -0.65 -9.10 14.15
N ALA A 133 0.06 -8.47 13.20
CA ALA A 133 1.46 -8.77 12.91
C ALA A 133 2.38 -8.45 14.09
N LYS A 134 2.15 -7.34 14.80
CA LYS A 134 2.92 -6.97 16.00
C LYS A 134 2.75 -8.01 17.12
N ALA A 135 1.55 -8.56 17.27
CA ALA A 135 1.23 -9.56 18.29
C ALA A 135 1.75 -10.98 17.97
N LEU A 136 2.26 -11.23 16.76
CA LEU A 136 2.78 -12.55 16.39
C LEU A 136 4.05 -12.91 17.19
N PRO A 137 4.15 -14.16 17.70
CA PRO A 137 5.42 -14.71 18.19
C PRO A 137 6.49 -14.66 17.10
N GLN A 138 7.77 -14.48 17.48
CA GLN A 138 8.87 -14.39 16.51
C GLN A 138 8.95 -15.63 15.62
N ALA A 139 8.76 -16.83 16.17
CA ALA A 139 8.74 -18.07 15.39
C ALA A 139 7.67 -18.07 14.28
N ALA A 140 6.49 -17.49 14.53
CA ALA A 140 5.45 -17.36 13.53
C ALA A 140 5.83 -16.33 12.44
N LYS A 141 6.47 -15.22 12.84
CA LYS A 141 6.99 -14.23 11.87
C LYS A 141 8.04 -14.84 10.95
N ASP A 142 9.00 -15.58 11.52
CA ASP A 142 10.05 -16.24 10.76
C ASP A 142 9.47 -17.25 9.76
N GLU A 143 8.47 -18.03 10.17
CA GLU A 143 7.77 -18.96 9.28
C GLU A 143 7.03 -18.23 8.14
N ILE A 144 6.34 -17.12 8.42
CA ILE A 144 5.72 -16.27 7.40
C ILE A 144 6.77 -15.72 6.43
N TYR A 145 7.87 -15.19 6.94
CA TYR A 145 8.92 -14.60 6.11
C TYR A 145 9.64 -15.63 5.25
N ASN A 146 9.77 -16.87 5.73
CA ASN A 146 10.29 -17.97 4.92
C ASN A 146 9.33 -18.39 3.81
N GLY A 147 8.01 -18.46 4.11
CA GLY A 147 7.00 -18.81 3.12
C GLY A 147 6.71 -17.70 2.10
N PHE A 148 6.78 -16.44 2.55
CA PHE A 148 6.47 -15.21 1.82
C PHE A 148 7.47 -14.09 2.13
N PRO A 149 8.69 -14.12 1.57
CA PRO A 149 9.73 -13.13 1.87
C PRO A 149 9.33 -11.68 1.59
N SER A 150 8.46 -11.44 0.60
CA SER A 150 7.96 -10.09 0.27
C SER A 150 7.18 -9.44 1.42
N LEU A 151 6.53 -10.24 2.28
CA LEU A 151 5.79 -9.74 3.44
C LEU A 151 6.70 -9.19 4.53
N LYS A 152 7.96 -9.64 4.60
CA LYS A 152 8.93 -9.09 5.56
C LYS A 152 9.13 -7.59 5.32
N ASN A 153 9.39 -7.21 4.08
CA ASN A 153 9.59 -5.80 3.73
C ASN A 153 8.33 -4.96 3.94
N PHE A 154 7.15 -5.54 3.64
CA PHE A 154 5.87 -4.87 3.86
C PHE A 154 5.60 -4.61 5.36
N LEU A 155 5.74 -5.63 6.21
CA LEU A 155 5.39 -5.55 7.62
C LEU A 155 6.47 -4.85 8.47
N GLU A 156 7.74 -5.00 8.12
CA GLU A 156 8.85 -4.47 8.93
C GLU A 156 9.40 -3.13 8.44
N ASN A 157 9.43 -2.88 7.12
CA ASN A 157 10.29 -1.82 6.56
C ASN A 157 9.52 -0.72 5.82
N PHE A 158 8.22 -0.86 5.63
CA PHE A 158 7.44 0.09 4.82
C PHE A 158 7.22 1.45 5.49
N LEU A 159 7.06 1.47 6.82
CA LEU A 159 6.84 2.70 7.60
C LEU A 159 8.01 2.95 8.57
N PRO A 160 8.29 4.23 8.94
CA PRO A 160 9.12 4.52 10.11
C PRO A 160 8.53 3.89 11.38
N GLU A 161 9.39 3.56 12.35
CA GLU A 161 8.97 2.86 13.58
C GLU A 161 7.96 3.68 14.40
N GLU A 162 8.10 5.01 14.42
CA GLU A 162 7.16 5.93 15.06
C GLU A 162 5.77 5.84 14.42
N ALA A 163 5.72 5.82 13.08
CA ALA A 163 4.48 5.71 12.35
C ALA A 163 3.84 4.33 12.56
N LYS A 164 4.61 3.24 12.52
CA LYS A 164 4.12 1.90 12.84
C LYS A 164 3.48 1.87 14.22
N ASN A 165 4.18 2.38 15.24
CA ASN A 165 3.67 2.38 16.60
C ASN A 165 2.40 3.23 16.76
N PHE A 166 2.33 4.39 16.10
CA PHE A 166 1.12 5.20 16.07
C PHE A 166 -0.06 4.43 15.45
N TYR A 167 0.08 3.92 14.21
CA TYR A 167 -1.00 3.20 13.53
C TYR A 167 -1.43 1.95 14.29
N SER A 168 -0.49 1.19 14.84
CA SER A 168 -0.80 0.04 15.68
C SER A 168 -1.47 0.41 17.02
N SER A 169 -1.41 1.67 17.46
CA SER A 169 -2.10 2.14 18.67
C SER A 169 -3.53 2.62 18.43
N LEU A 170 -3.96 2.75 17.17
CA LEU A 170 -5.29 3.26 16.85
C LEU A 170 -6.38 2.25 17.25
N THR A 171 -7.42 2.77 17.89
CA THR A 171 -8.62 2.01 18.25
C THR A 171 -9.69 2.15 17.16
N ASP A 172 -10.71 1.30 17.20
CA ASP A 172 -11.90 1.44 16.33
C ASP A 172 -12.57 2.82 16.47
N GLN A 173 -12.59 3.35 17.71
CA GLN A 173 -13.12 4.68 17.98
C GLN A 173 -12.27 5.78 17.33
N ASP A 174 -10.93 5.68 17.39
CA ASP A 174 -10.04 6.63 16.73
C ASP A 174 -10.27 6.66 15.22
N ILE A 175 -10.40 5.48 14.61
CA ILE A 175 -10.63 5.34 13.17
C ILE A 175 -11.99 5.91 12.78
N ALA A 176 -13.03 5.68 13.59
CA ALA A 176 -14.34 6.28 13.38
C ALA A 176 -14.29 7.82 13.41
N ILE A 177 -13.54 8.39 14.37
CA ILE A 177 -13.33 9.85 14.47
C ILE A 177 -12.61 10.39 13.24
N LEU A 178 -11.51 9.74 12.81
CA LEU A 178 -10.77 10.14 11.61
C LEU A 178 -11.63 10.06 10.33
N LYS A 179 -12.48 9.04 10.23
CA LYS A 179 -13.42 8.89 9.10
C LYS A 179 -14.49 9.98 9.11
N GLU A 180 -15.04 10.30 10.27
CA GLU A 180 -16.04 11.37 10.43
C GLU A 180 -15.45 12.74 10.07
N LEU A 181 -14.24 13.04 10.58
CA LEU A 181 -13.61 14.35 10.43
C LEU A 181 -12.86 14.52 9.11
N GLY A 182 -12.58 13.44 8.36
CA GLY A 182 -11.80 13.46 7.12
C GLY A 182 -12.11 14.61 6.16
N PRO A 183 -13.38 14.92 5.84
CA PRO A 183 -13.72 16.07 4.99
C PRO A 183 -13.26 17.43 5.54
N GLN A 184 -13.25 17.61 6.86
CA GLN A 184 -12.83 18.85 7.55
C GLN A 184 -11.31 18.97 7.67
N LEU A 185 -10.62 17.84 7.72
CA LEU A 185 -9.15 17.76 7.81
C LEU A 185 -8.46 18.07 6.46
N LYS A 186 -9.21 18.02 5.36
CA LYS A 186 -8.66 18.21 4.02
C LYS A 186 -8.02 19.59 3.87
N GLY A 187 -6.74 19.63 3.46
CA GLY A 187 -5.98 20.85 3.24
C GLY A 187 -5.64 21.62 4.52
N LYS A 188 -5.72 20.98 5.69
CA LYS A 188 -5.27 21.53 6.96
C LYS A 188 -3.85 21.06 7.26
N ASP A 189 -3.03 21.97 7.81
CA ASP A 189 -1.77 21.58 8.41
C ASP A 189 -2.00 20.75 9.68
N CYS A 190 -0.92 20.17 10.23
CA CYS A 190 -1.03 19.31 11.40
C CYS A 190 -1.62 20.03 12.63
N ALA A 191 -1.32 21.33 12.82
CA ALA A 191 -1.80 22.07 13.98
C ALA A 191 -3.32 22.28 13.90
N ALA A 192 -3.81 22.78 12.76
CA ALA A 192 -5.23 22.96 12.51
C ALA A 192 -6.00 21.63 12.50
N ALA A 193 -5.40 20.56 11.95
CA ALA A 193 -5.97 19.22 12.01
C ALA A 193 -6.09 18.71 13.45
N CYS A 194 -5.06 18.90 14.29
CA CYS A 194 -5.11 18.53 15.70
C CYS A 194 -6.20 19.27 16.47
N GLU A 195 -6.40 20.58 16.23
CA GLU A 195 -7.49 21.33 16.87
C GLU A 195 -8.87 20.80 16.46
N ILE A 196 -9.07 20.44 15.19
CA ILE A 196 -10.32 19.82 14.73
C ILE A 196 -10.52 18.45 15.41
N ILE A 197 -9.49 17.61 15.46
CA ILE A 197 -9.57 16.27 16.08
C ILE A 197 -9.83 16.38 17.58
N LYS A 198 -9.26 17.38 18.24
CA LYS A 198 -9.43 17.64 19.67
C LYS A 198 -10.88 17.89 20.06
N THR A 199 -11.74 18.34 19.14
CA THR A 199 -13.19 18.47 19.38
C THR A 199 -13.89 17.13 19.64
N LYS A 200 -13.28 16.00 19.21
CA LYS A 200 -13.82 14.64 19.35
C LYS A 200 -12.96 13.76 20.24
N SER A 201 -11.64 13.90 20.21
CA SER A 201 -10.70 13.16 21.05
C SER A 201 -9.40 13.94 21.26
N GLU A 202 -9.23 14.48 22.46
CA GLU A 202 -7.99 15.13 22.87
C GLU A 202 -6.80 14.15 22.91
N ASP A 203 -7.04 12.91 23.34
CA ASP A 203 -6.01 11.86 23.33
C ASP A 203 -5.48 11.58 21.90
N LEU A 204 -6.38 11.38 20.94
CA LEU A 204 -6.00 11.13 19.54
C LEU A 204 -5.26 12.33 18.95
N ALA A 205 -5.74 13.55 19.21
CA ALA A 205 -5.07 14.77 18.77
C ALA A 205 -3.65 14.87 19.34
N ASN A 206 -3.47 14.54 20.63
CA ASN A 206 -2.17 14.55 21.29
C ASN A 206 -1.23 13.45 20.76
N ARG A 207 -1.73 12.24 20.48
CA ARG A 207 -0.93 11.18 19.85
C ARG A 207 -0.47 11.55 18.44
N ILE A 208 -1.33 12.16 17.63
CA ILE A 208 -0.98 12.67 16.30
C ILE A 208 0.09 13.77 16.40
N LYS A 209 -0.12 14.74 17.31
CA LYS A 209 0.83 15.83 17.56
C LYS A 209 2.20 15.29 17.98
N THR A 210 2.22 14.32 18.89
CA THR A 210 3.46 13.68 19.38
C THR A 210 4.21 12.99 18.24
N LEU A 211 3.50 12.25 17.37
CA LEU A 211 4.10 11.63 16.18
C LEU A 211 4.73 12.70 15.29
N HIS A 212 3.99 13.77 14.98
CA HIS A 212 4.47 14.86 14.13
C HIS A 212 5.71 15.55 14.70
N GLU A 213 5.67 15.93 15.98
CA GLU A 213 6.79 16.59 16.68
C GLU A 213 8.03 15.68 16.75
N THR A 214 7.85 14.38 16.96
CA THR A 214 8.97 13.42 17.00
C THR A 214 9.65 13.32 15.63
N LEU A 215 8.88 13.19 14.55
CA LEU A 215 9.42 13.14 13.20
C LEU A 215 10.10 14.46 12.82
N LEU A 216 9.49 15.60 13.17
CA LEU A 216 10.03 16.93 12.91
C LEU A 216 11.31 17.20 13.70
N ALA A 217 11.39 16.76 14.96
CA ALA A 217 12.61 16.86 15.77
C ALA A 217 13.76 16.07 15.15
N LYS A 218 13.50 14.85 14.66
CA LYS A 218 14.49 14.06 13.90
C LYS A 218 14.99 14.80 12.66
N ILE A 219 14.08 15.39 11.88
CA ILE A 219 14.45 16.19 10.70
C ILE A 219 15.28 17.41 11.11
N ASN A 220 14.88 18.12 12.16
CA ASN A 220 15.55 19.33 12.63
C ASN A 220 16.95 19.10 13.20
N ALA A 221 17.24 17.88 13.66
CA ALA A 221 18.55 17.47 14.16
C ALA A 221 19.56 17.16 13.04
N MET A 222 19.11 17.07 11.78
CA MET A 222 19.98 16.81 10.63
C MET A 222 20.70 18.09 10.18
N SER A 223 21.79 17.91 9.41
CA SER A 223 22.48 18.99 8.71
C SER A 223 21.57 19.69 7.69
N ASP A 224 21.93 20.92 7.28
CA ASP A 224 21.05 21.81 6.52
C ASP A 224 20.53 21.20 5.20
N ILE A 225 21.37 20.47 4.46
CA ILE A 225 20.99 19.87 3.17
C ILE A 225 19.87 18.83 3.33
N PRO A 226 20.05 17.73 4.10
CA PRO A 226 19.00 16.73 4.31
C PRO A 226 17.78 17.28 5.05
N LYS A 227 17.98 18.17 6.03
CA LYS A 227 16.88 18.85 6.75
C LYS A 227 15.99 19.63 5.79
N ASN A 228 16.57 20.53 4.99
CA ASN A 228 15.80 21.37 4.07
C ASN A 228 15.11 20.53 3.00
N PHE A 229 15.75 19.46 2.52
CA PHE A 229 15.11 18.52 1.61
C PHE A 229 13.86 17.88 2.23
N LEU A 230 13.96 17.32 3.45
CA LEU A 230 12.84 16.64 4.09
C LEU A 230 11.70 17.60 4.47
N LEU A 231 12.01 18.80 4.96
CA LEU A 231 10.99 19.83 5.23
C LEU A 231 10.26 20.24 3.95
N ASN A 232 10.99 20.43 2.85
CA ASN A 232 10.39 20.75 1.55
C ASN A 232 9.54 19.59 1.02
N ALA A 233 9.97 18.35 1.22
CA ALA A 233 9.19 17.17 0.81
C ALA A 233 7.89 17.05 1.60
N VAL A 234 7.93 17.22 2.93
CA VAL A 234 6.74 17.23 3.79
C VAL A 234 5.78 18.34 3.37
N ASN A 235 6.29 19.55 3.16
CA ASN A 235 5.47 20.68 2.73
C ASN A 235 4.82 20.45 1.36
N GLN A 236 5.53 19.85 0.41
CA GLN A 236 4.99 19.52 -0.92
C GLN A 236 3.91 18.44 -0.84
N LEU A 237 4.06 17.44 0.03
CA LEU A 237 3.05 16.39 0.23
C LEU A 237 1.82 16.92 0.98
N GLN A 238 2.00 17.81 1.95
CA GLN A 238 0.88 18.42 2.70
C GLN A 238 0.09 19.41 1.86
N ASN A 239 0.77 20.15 0.99
CA ASN A 239 0.15 21.13 0.07
C ASN A 239 -0.10 20.56 -1.32
N GLY A 240 0.04 19.24 -1.49
CA GLY A 240 -0.28 18.54 -2.72
C GLY A 240 -1.71 18.84 -3.15
N GLY A 241 -1.93 18.97 -4.46
CA GLY A 241 -3.19 19.44 -5.01
C GLY A 241 -4.41 18.60 -4.60
N VAL A 242 -5.59 19.18 -4.79
CA VAL A 242 -6.88 18.52 -4.52
C VAL A 242 -7.13 17.30 -5.42
N ASP A 243 -6.32 17.15 -6.47
CA ASP A 243 -6.41 16.12 -7.49
C ASP A 243 -5.16 15.21 -7.54
N MET A 244 -5.38 14.00 -8.05
CA MET A 244 -4.39 12.94 -8.10
C MET A 244 -3.15 13.28 -8.96
N GLY A 245 -3.31 14.05 -10.04
CA GLY A 245 -2.20 14.40 -10.93
C GLY A 245 -1.20 15.32 -10.27
N SER A 246 -1.69 16.31 -9.53
CA SER A 246 -0.87 17.24 -8.75
C SER A 246 -0.08 16.52 -7.64
N ASN A 247 -0.70 15.57 -6.94
CA ASN A 247 -0.04 14.79 -5.88
C ASN A 247 1.07 13.89 -6.42
N VAL A 248 0.80 13.22 -7.54
CA VAL A 248 1.80 12.38 -8.21
C VAL A 248 2.96 13.22 -8.75
N LYS A 249 2.69 14.42 -9.29
CA LYS A 249 3.75 15.34 -9.73
C LYS A 249 4.63 15.81 -8.56
N ALA A 250 4.02 16.18 -7.43
CA ALA A 250 4.75 16.56 -6.23
C ALA A 250 5.66 15.42 -5.74
N LEU A 251 5.17 14.18 -5.71
CA LEU A 251 5.98 13.01 -5.38
C LEU A 251 7.15 12.83 -6.35
N VAL A 252 6.91 12.94 -7.66
CA VAL A 252 7.97 12.83 -8.69
C VAL A 252 9.06 13.89 -8.51
N ASP A 253 8.69 15.11 -8.15
CA ASP A 253 9.64 16.21 -7.93
C ASP A 253 10.47 15.99 -6.66
N ILE A 254 9.84 15.52 -5.59
CA ILE A 254 10.52 15.12 -4.36
C ILE A 254 11.55 14.02 -4.65
N LEU A 255 11.14 12.99 -5.39
CA LEU A 255 12.00 11.85 -5.71
C LEU A 255 13.18 12.24 -6.61
N GLN A 256 12.97 13.17 -7.55
CA GLN A 256 14.07 13.75 -8.34
C GLN A 256 15.04 14.54 -7.48
N ALA A 257 14.52 15.40 -6.60
CA ALA A 257 15.34 16.16 -5.67
C ALA A 257 16.14 15.21 -4.77
N ALA A 258 15.53 14.12 -4.29
CA ALA A 258 16.20 13.09 -3.50
C ALA A 258 17.36 12.44 -4.26
N LYS A 259 17.16 12.11 -5.55
CA LYS A 259 18.20 11.53 -6.42
C LYS A 259 19.40 12.46 -6.57
N ALA A 260 19.14 13.76 -6.68
CA ALA A 260 20.17 14.79 -6.87
C ALA A 260 20.95 15.14 -5.58
N LEU A 261 20.54 14.64 -4.41
CA LEU A 261 21.24 14.91 -3.16
C LEU A 261 22.68 14.36 -3.17
N PRO A 262 23.64 15.09 -2.55
CA PRO A 262 24.96 14.55 -2.25
C PRO A 262 24.88 13.26 -1.42
N GLN A 263 25.80 12.33 -1.61
CA GLN A 263 25.78 11.04 -0.92
C GLN A 263 25.79 11.19 0.61
N ALA A 264 26.59 12.12 1.15
CA ALA A 264 26.62 12.39 2.59
C ALA A 264 25.24 12.81 3.15
N ALA A 265 24.45 13.57 2.38
CA ALA A 265 23.09 13.95 2.79
C ALA A 265 22.13 12.74 2.72
N LYS A 266 22.28 11.88 1.71
CA LYS A 266 21.50 10.63 1.61
C LYS A 266 21.79 9.70 2.80
N ASP A 267 23.07 9.51 3.13
CA ASP A 267 23.48 8.66 4.25
C ASP A 267 22.92 9.16 5.57
N GLU A 268 22.92 10.48 5.80
CA GLU A 268 22.31 11.09 6.99
C GLU A 268 20.79 10.88 7.04
N ILE A 269 20.09 11.04 5.90
CA ILE A 269 18.64 10.74 5.80
C ILE A 269 18.38 9.26 6.10
N TYR A 270 19.18 8.34 5.55
CA TYR A 270 19.02 6.91 5.76
C TYR A 270 19.31 6.48 7.19
N ASN A 271 20.23 7.15 7.87
CA ASN A 271 20.47 6.92 9.29
C ASN A 271 19.29 7.40 10.16
N GLY A 272 18.71 8.56 9.83
CA GLY A 272 17.53 9.08 10.56
C GLY A 272 16.22 8.33 10.25
N PHE A 273 16.07 7.88 9.00
CA PHE A 273 14.90 7.20 8.46
C PHE A 273 15.30 6.02 7.56
N PRO A 274 15.68 4.86 8.15
CA PRO A 274 16.17 3.71 7.39
C PRO A 274 15.18 3.17 6.34
N SER A 275 13.87 3.29 6.58
CA SER A 275 12.84 2.90 5.62
C SER A 275 12.93 3.68 4.28
N LEU A 276 13.43 4.92 4.31
CA LEU A 276 13.60 5.72 3.09
C LEU A 276 14.74 5.23 2.20
N LYS A 277 15.71 4.47 2.73
CA LYS A 277 16.81 3.93 1.92
C LYS A 277 16.29 2.97 0.87
N ASN A 278 15.59 1.94 1.32
CA ASN A 278 15.03 0.90 0.44
C ASN A 278 14.05 1.49 -0.58
N PHE A 279 13.33 2.55 -0.19
CA PHE A 279 12.42 3.25 -1.08
C PHE A 279 13.16 4.10 -2.13
N LEU A 280 14.03 5.02 -1.71
CA LEU A 280 14.69 5.98 -2.62
C LEU A 280 15.75 5.35 -3.53
N GLU A 281 16.43 4.30 -3.09
CA GLU A 281 17.42 3.56 -3.89
C GLU A 281 16.78 2.51 -4.81
N SER A 282 15.46 2.30 -4.71
CA SER A 282 14.75 1.36 -5.56
C SER A 282 14.86 1.75 -7.04
N GLU A 283 15.33 0.82 -7.89
CA GLU A 283 15.31 0.97 -9.35
C GLU A 283 13.94 1.37 -9.89
N LYS A 284 12.88 1.05 -9.15
CA LYS A 284 11.48 1.29 -9.53
C LYS A 284 11.05 2.72 -9.26
N VAL A 285 11.53 3.31 -8.15
CA VAL A 285 11.43 4.74 -7.89
C VAL A 285 12.19 5.51 -8.97
N GLN A 286 13.38 5.01 -9.37
CA GLN A 286 14.14 5.61 -10.47
C GLN A 286 13.37 5.57 -11.80
N HIS A 287 12.74 4.44 -12.12
CA HIS A 287 11.94 4.33 -13.34
C HIS A 287 10.64 5.15 -13.29
N PHE A 288 9.98 5.23 -12.13
CA PHE A 288 8.80 6.07 -11.91
C PHE A 288 9.14 7.56 -12.11
N ILE A 289 10.28 8.02 -11.60
CA ILE A 289 10.81 9.35 -11.89
C ILE A 289 10.96 9.51 -13.41
N ASP A 290 11.65 8.59 -14.08
CA ASP A 290 11.96 8.74 -15.51
C ASP A 290 10.72 8.81 -16.41
N GLN A 291 9.67 8.06 -16.08
CA GLN A 291 8.42 8.09 -16.82
C GLN A 291 7.60 9.37 -16.63
N ASN A 292 7.70 10.01 -15.46
CA ASN A 292 6.80 11.10 -15.08
C ASN A 292 7.49 12.47 -14.96
N LYS A 293 8.83 12.53 -14.94
CA LYS A 293 9.60 13.76 -14.70
C LYS A 293 9.29 14.91 -15.66
N ASN A 294 8.93 14.58 -16.88
CA ASN A 294 8.62 15.56 -17.93
C ASN A 294 7.12 15.77 -18.14
N LYS A 295 6.27 15.13 -17.34
CA LYS A 295 4.81 15.22 -17.49
C LYS A 295 4.24 16.32 -16.61
N SER A 296 3.28 17.07 -17.16
CA SER A 296 2.45 18.00 -16.40
C SER A 296 1.47 17.26 -15.48
N PRO A 297 0.95 17.92 -14.42
CA PRO A 297 -0.12 17.36 -13.59
C PRO A 297 -1.32 16.88 -14.40
N GLU A 298 -1.69 17.58 -15.48
CA GLU A 298 -2.82 17.22 -16.34
C GLU A 298 -2.55 15.96 -17.17
N GLU A 299 -1.36 15.82 -17.75
CA GLU A 299 -0.96 14.58 -18.45
C GLU A 299 -0.93 13.38 -17.50
N ILE A 300 -0.44 13.58 -16.28
CA ILE A 300 -0.46 12.54 -15.23
C ILE A 300 -1.91 12.20 -14.86
N ALA A 301 -2.75 13.21 -14.59
CA ALA A 301 -4.16 13.00 -14.26
C ALA A 301 -4.91 12.27 -15.39
N ASN A 302 -4.64 12.60 -16.66
CA ASN A 302 -5.25 11.95 -17.80
C ASN A 302 -4.79 10.50 -17.97
N LEU A 303 -3.51 10.21 -17.75
CA LEU A 303 -2.99 8.85 -17.71
C LEU A 303 -3.61 8.02 -16.59
N LEU A 304 -3.82 8.63 -15.41
CA LEU A 304 -4.48 7.97 -14.28
C LEU A 304 -5.97 7.76 -14.55
N LYS A 305 -6.66 8.76 -15.10
CA LYS A 305 -8.09 8.65 -15.48
C LYS A 305 -8.33 7.63 -16.59
N SER A 306 -7.49 7.60 -17.64
CA SER A 306 -7.59 6.61 -18.71
C SER A 306 -7.35 5.19 -18.22
N LYS A 307 -6.63 5.04 -17.10
CA LYS A 307 -6.41 3.78 -16.39
C LYS A 307 -7.54 3.41 -15.42
N ILE A 308 -8.44 4.34 -15.10
CA ILE A 308 -9.57 4.16 -14.16
C ILE A 308 -10.91 4.02 -14.91
N GLN A 309 -11.06 4.65 -16.09
CA GLN A 309 -12.31 4.63 -16.90
C GLN A 309 -12.34 3.53 -17.97
N HIS A 310 -11.32 2.69 -17.99
CA HIS A 310 -11.17 1.53 -18.84
C HIS A 310 -10.78 0.39 -17.93
#